data_AF-A0A9X1A6Q0-F1
#
_entry.id   AF-A0A9X1A6Q0-F1
#
_cell.length_a   1.000
_cell.length_b   1.000
_cell.length_c   1.000
_cell.angle_alpha   90.00
_cell.angle_beta   90.00
_cell.angle_gamma   90.00
#
_symmetry.space_group_name_H-M   'P 1'
#
loop_
_entity.id
_entity.type
_entity.pdbx_description
1 polymer ?
#
loop_
_entity_poly.entity_id
_entity_poly.type
_entity_poly.pdbx_seq_one_letter_code
_entity_poly.pdbx_strand_id
1 'polypeptide(L)'
;MSRIRSLHPGFFTDERMVTASFPARLVFLGLGVESDDKGIFEWKPITLKMRLFPADNIDVASMLSELEAVDAIRCYEVDGRKYGAIRNFRKYQRPKTPNDIHPITPEIRTYVLLPEVTSEKPQAEVTPFPQKGEKSPQMEEGRGREGKSGDFLKRASAQKKTAEGLIMGAFAND
;
A
#
# COMPACT_ATOMS: atom_id res chain seq x y z
N MET A 1 -6.02 -2.41 12.14
CA MET A 1 -5.36 -1.09 12.18
C MET A 1 -4.84 -0.84 10.79
N SER A 2 -5.11 0.33 10.23
CA SER A 2 -4.72 0.70 8.87
C SER A 2 -3.20 0.59 8.68
N ARG A 3 -2.77 0.21 7.47
CA ARG A 3 -1.37 0.03 7.11
C ARG A 3 -1.01 0.85 5.87
N ILE A 4 0.17 1.45 5.87
CA ILE A 4 0.73 2.01 4.64
C ILE A 4 1.07 0.82 3.73
N ARG A 5 0.50 0.81 2.54
CA ARG A 5 0.74 -0.22 1.52
C ARG A 5 1.07 0.45 0.19
N SER A 6 1.97 -0.16 -0.58
CA SER A 6 2.28 0.28 -1.94
C SER A 6 1.18 -0.18 -2.90
N LEU A 7 0.92 0.62 -3.93
CA LEU A 7 0.03 0.24 -5.03
C LEU A 7 0.86 -0.32 -6.19
N HIS A 8 0.51 -1.51 -6.65
CA HIS A 8 1.17 -2.10 -7.82
C HIS A 8 0.72 -1.37 -9.11
N PRO A 9 1.63 -1.02 -10.05
CA PRO A 9 1.27 -0.28 -11.27
C PRO A 9 0.19 -0.95 -12.13
N GLY A 10 0.20 -2.30 -12.16
CA GLY A 10 -0.80 -3.09 -12.89
C GLY A 10 -2.25 -2.89 -12.43
N PHE A 11 -2.48 -2.23 -11.29
CA PHE A 11 -3.82 -1.82 -10.87
C PHE A 11 -4.54 -0.98 -11.92
N PHE A 12 -3.84 -0.06 -12.58
CA PHE A 12 -4.44 0.87 -13.56
C PHE A 12 -4.76 0.21 -14.90
N THR A 13 -4.25 -1.00 -15.13
CA THR A 13 -4.43 -1.77 -16.37
C THR A 13 -5.18 -3.07 -16.14
N ASP A 14 -5.59 -3.37 -14.90
CA ASP A 14 -6.36 -4.58 -14.59
C ASP A 14 -7.79 -4.41 -15.13
N GLU A 15 -8.20 -5.31 -16.03
CA GLU A 15 -9.50 -5.27 -16.71
C GLU A 15 -10.69 -5.21 -15.75
N ARG A 16 -10.60 -5.89 -14.60
CA ARG A 16 -11.65 -5.90 -13.56
C ARG A 16 -11.73 -4.57 -12.85
N MET A 17 -10.57 -3.96 -12.58
CA MET A 17 -10.53 -2.67 -11.91
C MET A 17 -10.93 -1.53 -12.83
N VAL A 18 -10.54 -1.55 -14.11
CA VAL A 18 -10.88 -0.48 -15.06
C VAL A 18 -12.36 -0.46 -15.45
N THR A 19 -13.05 -1.61 -15.36
CA THR A 19 -14.50 -1.72 -15.58
C THR A 19 -15.32 -1.27 -14.38
N ALA A 20 -14.73 -1.25 -13.18
CA ALA A 20 -15.36 -0.73 -11.98
C ALA A 20 -15.42 0.81 -11.97
N SER A 21 -16.45 1.34 -11.32
CA SER A 21 -16.70 2.75 -11.12
C SER A 21 -15.54 3.42 -10.37
N PHE A 22 -15.37 4.73 -10.60
CA PHE A 22 -14.37 5.53 -9.88
C PHE A 22 -14.45 5.38 -8.34
N PRO A 23 -15.63 5.52 -7.69
CA PRO A 23 -15.73 5.30 -6.25
C PRO A 23 -15.42 3.85 -5.83
N ALA A 24 -15.83 2.83 -6.61
CA ALA A 24 -15.48 1.44 -6.31
C ALA A 24 -13.97 1.19 -6.35
N ARG A 25 -13.25 1.77 -7.33
CA ARG A 25 -11.78 1.72 -7.38
C ARG A 25 -11.14 2.34 -6.14
N LEU A 26 -11.64 3.48 -5.65
CA LEU A 26 -11.15 4.10 -4.41
C LEU A 26 -11.47 3.24 -3.17
N VAL A 27 -12.66 2.63 -3.11
CA VAL A 27 -13.02 1.66 -2.06
C VAL A 27 -12.01 0.53 -2.05
N PHE A 28 -11.68 -0.07 -3.20
CA PHE A 28 -10.71 -1.16 -3.30
C PHE A 28 -9.33 -0.77 -2.74
N LEU A 29 -8.83 0.42 -3.07
CA LEU A 29 -7.57 0.94 -2.52
C LEU A 29 -7.66 1.10 -1.00
N GLY A 30 -8.78 1.63 -0.49
CA GLY A 30 -9.04 1.78 0.93
C GLY A 30 -9.14 0.43 1.67
N LEU A 31 -9.77 -0.57 1.07
CA LEU A 31 -9.80 -1.94 1.59
C LEU A 31 -8.38 -2.50 1.71
N GLY A 32 -7.54 -2.24 0.71
CA GLY A 32 -6.12 -2.59 0.73
C GLY A 32 -5.34 -1.94 1.88
N VAL A 33 -5.82 -0.85 2.49
CA VAL A 33 -5.22 -0.22 3.68
C VAL A 33 -5.85 -0.75 4.98
N GLU A 34 -7.15 -1.03 4.96
CA GLU A 34 -7.94 -1.47 6.12
C GLU A 34 -7.80 -2.97 6.42
N SER A 35 -7.45 -3.80 5.43
CA SER A 35 -7.31 -5.23 5.59
C SER A 35 -6.12 -5.62 6.48
N ASP A 36 -6.17 -6.81 7.06
CA ASP A 36 -5.01 -7.44 7.68
C ASP A 36 -3.95 -7.87 6.66
N ASP A 37 -2.87 -8.51 7.13
CA ASP A 37 -1.72 -8.87 6.29
C ASP A 37 -1.93 -10.12 5.41
N LYS A 38 -3.12 -10.74 5.50
CA LYS A 38 -3.64 -11.74 4.55
C LYS A 38 -4.57 -11.13 3.50
N GLY A 39 -4.97 -9.87 3.64
CA GLY A 39 -5.93 -9.23 2.73
C GLY A 39 -7.38 -9.46 3.14
N ILE A 40 -7.63 -9.75 4.42
CA ILE A 40 -8.96 -9.95 4.98
C ILE A 40 -9.41 -8.70 5.74
N PHE A 41 -10.70 -8.37 5.65
CA PHE A 41 -11.31 -7.25 6.39
C PHE A 41 -12.71 -7.64 6.89
N GLU A 42 -13.24 -6.91 7.87
CA GLU A 42 -14.62 -7.08 8.31
C GLU A 42 -15.59 -6.48 7.29
N TRP A 43 -16.63 -7.23 6.89
CA TRP A 43 -17.64 -6.74 5.94
C TRP A 43 -18.66 -5.83 6.64
N LYS A 44 -18.23 -4.61 6.98
CA LYS A 44 -19.03 -3.59 7.69
C LYS A 44 -19.10 -2.30 6.85
N PRO A 45 -20.04 -2.18 5.90
CA PRO A 45 -20.10 -1.06 4.97
C PRO A 45 -20.17 0.32 5.65
N ILE A 46 -20.93 0.44 6.75
CA ILE A 46 -21.05 1.70 7.51
C ILE A 46 -19.71 2.08 8.14
N THR A 47 -19.01 1.12 8.76
CA THR A 47 -17.68 1.36 9.35
C THR A 47 -16.65 1.71 8.28
N LEU A 48 -16.67 1.02 7.14
CA LEU A 48 -15.80 1.32 6.01
C LEU A 48 -16.07 2.71 5.44
N LYS A 49 -17.34 3.12 5.29
CA LYS A 49 -17.71 4.48 4.87
C LYS A 49 -17.14 5.54 5.82
N MET A 50 -17.32 5.37 7.13
CA MET A 50 -16.80 6.33 8.11
C MET A 50 -15.28 6.47 8.06
N ARG A 51 -14.54 5.40 7.73
CA ARG A 51 -13.08 5.42 7.65
C ARG A 51 -12.54 5.94 6.32
N LEU A 52 -13.17 5.54 5.21
CA LEU A 52 -12.67 5.80 3.86
C LEU A 52 -13.23 7.10 3.27
N PHE A 53 -14.47 7.45 3.63
CA PHE A 53 -15.25 8.51 3.00
C PHE A 53 -16.12 9.27 4.03
N PRO A 54 -15.53 9.80 5.12
CA PRO A 54 -16.29 10.39 6.23
C PRO A 54 -17.18 11.57 5.83
N ALA A 55 -16.81 12.31 4.79
CA ALA A 55 -17.52 13.50 4.33
C ALA A 55 -18.24 13.30 2.98
N ASP A 56 -18.06 12.15 2.33
CA ASP A 56 -18.58 11.92 0.99
C ASP A 56 -19.88 11.12 1.01
N ASN A 57 -20.80 11.49 0.11
CA ASN A 57 -22.04 10.76 -0.08
C ASN A 57 -21.84 9.56 -1.02
N ILE A 58 -21.07 8.58 -0.55
CA ILE A 58 -20.82 7.33 -1.28
C ILE A 58 -21.57 6.18 -0.60
N ASP A 59 -22.25 5.36 -1.40
CA ASP A 59 -22.84 4.09 -0.95
C ASP A 59 -21.78 2.97 -1.02
N VAL A 60 -21.04 2.81 0.07
CA VAL A 60 -20.01 1.78 0.18
C VAL A 60 -20.59 0.37 0.08
N ALA A 61 -21.85 0.14 0.45
CA ALA A 61 -22.45 -1.19 0.31
C ALA A 61 -22.61 -1.54 -1.17
N SER A 62 -23.13 -0.62 -1.99
CA SER A 62 -23.19 -0.81 -3.45
C SER A 62 -21.82 -0.98 -4.07
N MET A 63 -20.81 -0.20 -3.64
CA MET A 63 -19.44 -0.33 -4.16
C MET A 63 -18.82 -1.69 -3.82
N LEU A 64 -19.08 -2.23 -2.63
CA LEU A 64 -18.62 -3.57 -2.27
C LEU A 64 -19.28 -4.65 -3.15
N SER A 65 -20.59 -4.53 -3.41
CA SER A 65 -21.29 -5.42 -4.33
C SER A 65 -20.75 -5.33 -5.76
N GLU A 66 -20.42 -4.12 -6.23
CA GLU A 66 -19.80 -3.90 -7.53
C GLU A 66 -18.41 -4.58 -7.63
N LEU A 67 -17.57 -4.40 -6.61
CA LEU A 67 -16.24 -5.04 -6.54
C LEU A 67 -16.32 -6.56 -6.45
N GLU A 68 -17.35 -7.09 -5.79
CA GLU A 68 -17.62 -8.53 -5.73
C GLU A 68 -18.10 -9.06 -7.09
N ALA A 69 -18.92 -8.30 -7.83
CA ALA A 69 -19.40 -8.67 -9.16
C ALA A 69 -18.28 -8.78 -10.19
N VAL A 70 -17.26 -7.91 -10.14
CA VAL A 70 -16.03 -8.04 -10.94
C VAL A 70 -15.00 -9.00 -10.32
N ASP A 71 -15.38 -9.69 -9.24
CA ASP A 71 -14.62 -10.71 -8.53
C ASP A 71 -13.23 -10.17 -8.10
N ALA A 72 -13.16 -8.88 -7.74
CA ALA A 72 -11.99 -8.24 -7.16
C ALA A 72 -11.92 -8.48 -5.64
N ILE A 73 -13.08 -8.66 -5.00
CA ILE A 73 -13.23 -9.07 -3.60
C ILE A 73 -14.24 -10.20 -3.48
N ARG A 74 -14.27 -10.89 -2.33
CA ARG A 74 -15.25 -11.93 -2.04
C ARG A 74 -15.76 -11.82 -0.62
N CYS A 75 -17.07 -11.80 -0.43
CA CYS A 75 -17.71 -11.89 0.88
C CYS A 75 -17.78 -13.36 1.33
N TYR A 76 -17.56 -13.62 2.62
CA TYR A 76 -17.75 -14.92 3.23
C TYR A 76 -18.13 -14.77 4.71
N GLU A 77 -18.58 -15.86 5.34
CA GLU A 77 -19.02 -15.86 6.72
C GLU A 77 -18.28 -16.92 7.54
N VAL A 78 -17.88 -16.56 8.76
CA VAL A 78 -17.30 -17.46 9.76
C VAL A 78 -17.89 -17.10 11.12
N ASP A 79 -18.39 -18.08 11.87
CA ASP A 79 -18.96 -17.91 13.21
C ASP A 79 -20.02 -16.79 13.30
N GLY A 80 -20.90 -16.69 12.28
CA GLY A 80 -21.97 -15.69 12.22
C GLY A 80 -21.50 -14.27 11.89
N ARG A 81 -20.24 -14.08 11.49
CA ARG A 81 -19.67 -12.78 11.13
C ARG A 81 -19.22 -12.75 9.68
N LYS A 82 -19.56 -11.67 8.98
CA LYS A 82 -19.18 -11.46 7.58
C LYS A 82 -17.81 -10.81 7.45
N TYR A 83 -17.02 -11.36 6.54
CA TYR A 83 -15.68 -10.92 6.18
C TYR A 83 -15.58 -10.72 4.67
N GLY A 84 -14.63 -9.90 4.26
CA GLY A 84 -14.24 -9.73 2.87
C GLY A 84 -12.79 -10.11 2.66
N ALA A 85 -12.50 -10.70 1.50
CA ALA A 85 -11.15 -11.05 1.06
C ALA A 85 -10.79 -10.33 -0.23
N ILE A 86 -9.57 -9.79 -0.31
CA ILE A 86 -9.04 -9.14 -1.52
C ILE A 86 -8.36 -10.18 -2.41
N ARG A 87 -8.78 -10.26 -3.67
CA ARG A 87 -8.24 -11.21 -4.64
C ARG A 87 -6.73 -11.03 -4.80
N ASN A 88 -5.99 -12.14 -4.83
CA ASN A 88 -4.55 -12.16 -5.10
C ASN A 88 -3.71 -11.25 -4.17
N PHE A 89 -4.21 -10.88 -2.99
CA PHE A 89 -3.55 -9.89 -2.13
C PHE A 89 -2.08 -10.22 -1.83
N ARG A 90 -1.78 -11.49 -1.53
CA ARG A 90 -0.43 -11.98 -1.18
C ARG A 90 0.54 -12.05 -2.35
N LYS A 91 0.06 -11.85 -3.58
CA LYS A 91 0.92 -11.64 -4.75
C LYS A 91 1.67 -10.32 -4.66
N TYR A 92 1.00 -9.27 -4.19
CA TYR A 92 1.51 -7.90 -4.18
C TYR A 92 1.96 -7.44 -2.79
N GLN A 93 1.34 -7.97 -1.73
CA GLN A 93 1.63 -7.60 -0.35
C GLN A 93 2.25 -8.79 0.39
N ARG A 94 3.53 -8.67 0.76
CA ARG A 94 4.28 -9.71 1.51
C ARG A 94 5.00 -9.13 2.74
N PRO A 95 4.27 -8.72 3.78
CA PRO A 95 4.87 -8.31 5.05
C PRO A 95 5.79 -9.40 5.61
N LYS A 96 6.96 -9.00 6.13
CA LYS A 96 7.94 -9.90 6.76
C LYS A 96 7.43 -10.50 8.07
N THR A 97 6.69 -9.70 8.83
CA THR A 97 6.09 -10.07 10.12
C THR A 97 4.57 -9.85 10.02
N PRO A 98 3.83 -10.79 9.40
CA PRO A 98 2.40 -10.61 9.18
C PRO A 98 1.64 -10.62 10.51
N ASN A 99 0.69 -9.69 10.64
CA ASN A 99 -0.27 -9.69 11.73
C ASN A 99 -1.64 -10.11 11.20
N ASP A 100 -1.97 -11.38 11.39
CA ASP A 100 -3.17 -11.97 10.84
C ASP A 100 -4.22 -12.15 11.92
N ILE A 101 -5.29 -11.38 11.81
CA ILE A 101 -6.27 -11.23 12.90
C ILE A 101 -7.59 -11.92 12.54
N HIS A 102 -7.94 -11.95 11.26
CA HIS A 102 -9.25 -12.42 10.82
C HIS A 102 -9.25 -13.92 10.46
N PRO A 103 -10.36 -14.63 10.72
CA PRO A 103 -10.49 -16.03 10.36
C PRO A 103 -10.51 -16.19 8.84
N ILE A 104 -9.96 -17.30 8.35
CA ILE A 104 -9.86 -17.57 6.91
C ILE A 104 -10.24 -19.03 6.64
N THR A 105 -11.07 -19.26 5.62
CA THR A 105 -11.42 -20.60 5.15
C THR A 105 -10.40 -21.11 4.13
N PRO A 106 -10.31 -22.43 3.87
CA PRO A 106 -9.41 -22.97 2.85
C PRO A 106 -9.64 -22.37 1.45
N GLU A 107 -10.90 -22.13 1.07
CA GLU A 107 -11.23 -21.53 -0.21
C GLU A 107 -10.72 -20.08 -0.33
N ILE A 108 -10.89 -19.30 0.74
CA ILE A 108 -10.43 -17.91 0.79
C ILE A 108 -8.90 -17.84 0.84
N ARG A 109 -8.24 -18.80 1.48
CA ARG A 109 -6.78 -18.92 1.49
C ARG A 109 -6.22 -19.01 0.07
N THR A 110 -6.82 -19.83 -0.79
CA THR A 110 -6.47 -19.91 -2.21
C THR A 110 -6.78 -18.61 -2.94
N TYR A 111 -7.94 -18.01 -2.66
CA TYR A 111 -8.39 -16.77 -3.30
C TYR A 111 -7.43 -15.57 -3.09
N VAL A 112 -6.87 -15.44 -1.89
CA VAL A 112 -5.91 -14.38 -1.57
C VAL A 112 -4.46 -14.72 -1.96
N LEU A 113 -4.22 -15.92 -2.49
CA LEU A 113 -2.90 -16.52 -2.79
C LEU A 113 -1.98 -16.64 -1.57
N LEU A 114 -2.54 -17.00 -0.40
CA LEU A 114 -1.74 -17.21 0.80
C LEU A 114 -1.05 -18.60 0.74
N PRO A 115 0.30 -18.67 0.76
CA PRO A 115 1.02 -19.93 0.68
C PRO A 115 0.64 -20.87 1.81
N GLU A 116 0.37 -22.14 1.50
CA GLU A 116 0.27 -23.23 2.48
C GLU A 116 1.49 -23.16 3.42
N VAL A 117 1.26 -23.21 4.73
CA VAL A 117 2.36 -23.40 5.66
C VAL A 117 2.66 -24.89 5.61
N THR A 118 3.44 -25.33 4.62
CA THR A 118 4.14 -26.61 4.76
C THR A 118 5.07 -26.44 5.96
N SER A 119 4.84 -27.24 6.99
CA SER A 119 5.74 -27.39 8.12
C SER A 119 7.01 -28.12 7.66
N GLU A 120 7.72 -27.54 6.70
CA GLU A 120 9.10 -27.87 6.41
C GLU A 120 9.91 -26.68 6.85
N LYS A 121 10.75 -26.90 7.87
CA LYS A 121 11.77 -25.94 8.27
C LYS A 121 12.51 -25.49 7.01
N PRO A 122 12.80 -24.20 6.80
CA PRO A 122 13.75 -23.82 5.77
C PRO A 122 15.08 -24.46 6.13
N GLN A 123 15.47 -25.52 5.43
CA GLN A 123 16.88 -25.88 5.37
C GLN A 123 17.56 -24.68 4.69
N ALA A 124 18.41 -24.01 5.44
CA ALA A 124 19.32 -23.05 4.87
C ALA A 124 20.12 -23.78 3.78
N GLU A 125 19.83 -23.49 2.51
CA GLU A 125 20.76 -23.80 1.43
C GLU A 125 22.00 -22.96 1.67
N VAL A 126 22.99 -23.58 2.30
CA VAL A 126 24.36 -23.10 2.32
C VAL A 126 24.88 -23.28 0.91
N THR A 127 24.78 -22.26 0.06
CA THR A 127 25.60 -22.23 -1.16
C THR A 127 27.07 -22.15 -0.72
N PRO A 128 27.92 -23.15 -1.01
CA PRO A 128 29.34 -23.04 -0.74
C PRO A 128 29.92 -22.10 -1.79
N PHE A 129 30.23 -20.87 -1.41
CA PHE A 129 31.14 -20.04 -2.20
C PHE A 129 32.50 -20.76 -2.26
N PRO A 130 33.05 -21.08 -3.44
CA PRO A 130 34.40 -21.60 -3.51
C PRO A 130 35.40 -20.47 -3.23
N GLN A 131 36.18 -20.62 -2.16
CA GLN A 131 37.40 -19.85 -1.96
C GLN A 131 38.46 -20.34 -2.95
N LYS A 132 38.89 -19.47 -3.86
CA LYS A 132 40.29 -19.46 -4.29
C LYS A 132 40.65 -18.08 -4.82
N GLY A 133 41.52 -17.41 -4.06
CA GLY A 133 42.16 -16.18 -4.51
C GLY A 133 43.25 -16.50 -5.53
N GLU A 134 43.33 -15.65 -6.55
CA GLU A 134 44.56 -15.38 -7.30
C GLU A 134 44.57 -13.88 -7.58
N LYS A 135 45.65 -13.23 -7.12
CA LYS A 135 45.95 -11.81 -7.33
C LYS A 135 46.51 -11.62 -8.73
N SER A 136 46.24 -10.44 -9.31
CA SER A 136 47.17 -9.47 -9.96
C SER A 136 46.58 -8.83 -11.22
N PRO A 137 47.10 -7.69 -11.75
CA PRO A 137 48.02 -6.71 -11.17
C PRO A 137 47.50 -5.26 -11.23
N GLN A 138 48.18 -4.46 -10.42
CA GLN A 138 48.24 -3.00 -10.35
C GLN A 138 48.53 -2.34 -11.71
N MET A 139 47.72 -1.32 -12.07
CA MET A 139 48.14 -0.21 -12.93
C MET A 139 47.57 1.10 -12.38
N GLU A 140 48.39 2.11 -12.56
CA GLU A 140 48.48 3.39 -11.87
C GLU A 140 47.79 4.52 -12.65
N GLU A 141 47.39 5.54 -11.89
CA GLU A 141 47.14 6.95 -12.27
C GLU A 141 46.02 7.32 -13.25
N GLY A 142 45.17 8.25 -12.79
CA GLY A 142 44.26 8.96 -13.66
C GLY A 142 43.26 9.91 -12.97
N ARG A 143 43.77 10.86 -12.18
CA ARG A 143 43.22 12.21 -11.89
C ARG A 143 41.69 12.43 -11.93
N GLY A 144 41.14 13.00 -10.84
CA GLY A 144 40.03 13.95 -11.02
C GLY A 144 39.08 14.24 -9.85
N ARG A 145 39.57 15.01 -8.88
CA ARG A 145 38.85 16.11 -8.20
C ARG A 145 37.65 15.82 -7.28
N GLU A 146 37.99 15.80 -5.99
CA GLU A 146 37.41 16.57 -4.86
C GLU A 146 35.92 16.92 -4.86
N GLY A 147 35.29 16.52 -3.74
CA GLY A 147 33.93 16.87 -3.40
C GLY A 147 33.76 18.30 -2.91
N LYS A 148 32.48 18.68 -2.75
CA LYS A 148 32.02 19.60 -1.72
C LYS A 148 30.58 19.28 -1.38
N SER A 149 30.44 18.51 -0.31
CA SER A 149 29.25 18.45 0.52
C SER A 149 29.12 19.77 1.29
N GLY A 150 27.92 20.34 1.32
CA GLY A 150 27.57 21.46 2.19
C GLY A 150 26.96 22.64 1.47
N ASP A 151 25.67 22.56 1.14
CA ASP A 151 24.71 23.67 1.29
C ASP A 151 23.31 23.23 0.84
N PHE A 152 22.51 22.70 1.77
CA PHE A 152 21.06 22.50 1.56
C PHE A 152 20.20 23.01 2.73
N LEU A 153 20.80 23.65 3.73
CA LEU A 153 20.10 24.33 4.83
C LEU A 153 20.34 25.84 4.77
N LYS A 154 19.80 26.52 3.76
CA LYS A 154 19.69 28.00 3.77
C LYS A 154 18.63 28.61 2.84
N ARG A 155 17.61 27.85 2.44
CA ARG A 155 16.54 28.34 1.54
C ARG A 155 15.12 28.30 2.13
N ALA A 156 14.97 28.29 3.45
CA ALA A 156 13.66 28.31 4.12
C ALA A 156 13.32 29.61 4.88
N SER A 157 14.12 30.69 4.76
CA SER A 157 13.89 31.92 5.55
C SER A 157 13.67 33.20 4.75
N ALA A 158 13.44 33.14 3.43
CA ALA A 158 13.33 34.35 2.58
C ALA A 158 11.95 34.60 1.93
N GLN A 159 10.89 33.85 2.28
CA GLN A 159 9.56 34.03 1.68
C GLN A 159 8.42 34.31 2.66
N LYS A 160 8.72 34.68 3.91
CA LYS A 160 7.71 35.05 4.92
C LYS A 160 7.67 36.55 5.27
N LYS A 161 8.15 37.44 4.38
CA LYS A 161 8.17 38.90 4.62
C LYS A 161 7.47 39.74 3.55
N THR A 162 6.53 39.18 2.81
CA THR A 162 5.77 39.97 1.78
C THR A 162 4.25 39.82 1.86
N ALA A 163 3.72 39.18 2.91
CA ALA A 163 2.26 39.01 3.07
C ALA A 163 1.64 39.83 4.22
N GLU A 164 2.44 40.48 5.07
CA GLU A 164 1.91 41.31 6.18
C GLU A 164 1.81 42.81 5.84
N GLY A 165 2.22 43.23 4.64
CA GLY A 165 2.18 44.64 4.22
C GLY A 165 1.00 45.06 3.36
N LEU A 166 0.11 44.13 2.96
CA LEU A 166 -0.94 44.40 1.96
C LEU A 166 -2.39 44.39 2.52
N ILE A 167 -2.57 44.32 3.85
CA ILE A 167 -3.90 44.33 4.48
C ILE A 167 -4.19 45.65 5.22
N MET A 168 -3.24 46.57 5.32
CA MET A 168 -3.41 47.87 6.00
C MET A 168 -3.61 49.06 5.03
N GLY A 169 -4.27 48.86 3.88
CA GLY A 169 -4.50 49.92 2.89
C GLY A 169 -5.93 50.11 2.40
N ALA A 170 -6.90 49.31 2.86
CA ALA A 170 -8.24 49.27 2.26
C ALA A 170 -9.37 49.90 3.12
N PHE A 171 -9.04 50.62 4.20
CA PHE A 171 -10.05 51.33 5.01
C PHE A 171 -9.51 52.71 5.44
N ALA A 172 -9.44 53.64 4.49
CA ALA A 172 -9.37 55.07 4.77
C ALA A 172 -9.68 55.87 3.49
N ASN A 173 -10.97 56.15 3.26
CA ASN A 173 -11.52 57.48 2.96
C ASN A 173 -12.87 57.34 2.25
N ASP A 174 -13.87 57.98 2.90
CA ASP A 174 -15.13 58.58 2.40
C ASP A 174 -15.97 57.85 1.35
#